data_AF-A0A7X8L4Z5-F1
#
_entry.id   AF-A0A7X8L4Z5-F1
#
_cell.length_a   1.000
_cell.length_b   1.000
_cell.length_c   1.000
_cell.angle_alpha   90.00
_cell.angle_beta   90.00
_cell.angle_gamma   90.00
#
_symmetry.space_group_name_H-M   'P 1'
#
loop_
_entity.id
_entity.type
_entity.pdbx_description
1 polymer ?
#
loop_
_entity_poly.entity_id
_entity_poly.type
_entity_poly.pdbx_seq_one_letter_code
_entity_poly.pdbx_strand_id
1 'polypeptide(L)'
;MPDYLVGQTITAKVYHDVIYLYANNHFIYKHKKVDGSNMISTDIRHYLNTFEKKPKAIKNSFALKSIPRLKSIYELYFKSSPRKFIELIRKYQDKKIEDIIQAIEYEVIQAKRPTLPRQANVTTRTLNQLSLYQQLSLKEGRQTWIQ
;
A
#
# COMPACT_ATOMS: atom_id res chain seq x y z
N MET A 1 12.65 15.24 -15.09
CA MET A 1 12.24 16.61 -14.71
C MET A 1 10.82 16.54 -14.16
N PRO A 2 10.54 17.12 -12.98
CA PRO A 2 9.20 17.18 -12.41
C PRO A 2 8.23 17.99 -13.26
N ASP A 3 6.98 17.54 -13.35
CA ASP A 3 5.97 18.13 -14.25
C ASP A 3 5.61 19.58 -13.89
N TYR A 4 5.70 19.95 -12.61
CA TYR A 4 5.39 21.30 -12.12
C TYR A 4 6.46 22.33 -12.46
N LEU A 5 7.61 21.91 -12.99
CA LEU A 5 8.72 22.78 -13.40
C LEU A 5 8.77 22.99 -14.92
N VAL A 6 7.84 22.39 -15.66
CA VAL A 6 7.76 22.57 -17.11
C VAL A 6 7.44 24.04 -17.41
N GLY A 7 8.29 24.69 -18.19
CA GLY A 7 8.18 26.12 -18.54
C GLY A 7 8.79 27.08 -17.53
N GLN A 8 9.40 26.60 -16.45
CA GLN A 8 10.13 27.44 -15.49
C GLN A 8 11.63 27.41 -15.74
N THR A 9 12.30 28.56 -15.55
CA THR A 9 13.77 28.63 -15.57
C THR A 9 14.32 28.08 -14.26
N ILE A 10 15.07 26.98 -14.35
CA ILE A 10 15.72 26.35 -13.20
C ILE A 10 17.22 26.59 -13.21
N THR A 11 17.80 26.84 -12.04
CA THR A 11 19.24 26.95 -11.84
C THR A 11 19.77 25.67 -11.19
N ALA A 12 20.74 25.03 -11.83
CA ALA A 12 21.39 23.83 -11.31
C ALA A 12 22.76 24.20 -10.70
N LYS A 13 22.98 23.86 -9.43
CA LYS A 13 24.30 23.87 -8.79
C LYS A 13 24.86 22.46 -8.77
N VAL A 14 25.89 22.22 -9.58
CA VAL A 14 26.50 20.91 -9.77
C VAL A 14 27.74 20.80 -8.90
N TYR A 15 27.78 19.79 -8.04
CA TYR A 15 28.96 19.39 -7.26
C TYR A 15 29.46 18.02 -7.73
N HIS A 16 30.53 17.53 -7.10
CA HIS A 16 31.13 16.23 -7.41
C HIS A 16 30.11 15.10 -7.26
N ASP A 17 29.47 14.98 -6.09
CA ASP A 17 28.57 13.85 -5.78
C ASP A 17 27.07 14.19 -5.93
N VAL A 18 26.73 15.47 -6.13
CA VAL A 18 25.35 15.93 -5.98
C VAL A 18 25.03 17.10 -6.92
N ILE A 19 23.78 17.16 -7.39
CA ILE A 19 23.24 18.27 -8.18
C ILE A 19 22.05 18.84 -7.44
N TYR A 20 22.11 20.13 -7.10
CA TYR A 20 21.00 20.86 -6.48
C TYR A 20 20.25 21.65 -7.55
N LEU A 21 18.93 21.54 -7.56
CA LEU A 21 18.04 22.28 -8.44
C LEU A 21 17.32 23.38 -7.66
N TYR A 22 17.32 24.59 -8.21
CA TYR A 22 16.66 25.76 -7.65
C TYR A 22 15.71 26.38 -8.69
N ALA A 23 14.55 26.87 -8.26
CA ALA A 23 13.64 27.69 -9.04
C ALA A 23 13.34 28.95 -8.25
N ASN A 24 13.47 30.13 -8.86
CA ASN A 24 13.24 31.42 -8.20
C ASN A 24 13.95 31.52 -6.83
N ASN A 25 15.23 31.15 -6.77
CA ASN A 25 16.05 31.06 -5.55
C ASN A 25 15.57 30.09 -4.45
N HIS A 26 14.52 29.31 -4.68
CA HIS A 26 14.05 28.29 -3.76
C HIS A 26 14.62 26.92 -4.12
N PHE A 27 15.07 26.18 -3.11
CA PHE A 27 15.52 24.80 -3.28
C PHE A 27 14.35 23.91 -3.69
N ILE A 28 14.53 23.14 -4.76
CA ILE A 28 13.53 22.20 -5.24
C ILE A 28 13.92 20.78 -4.88
N TYR A 29 15.11 20.37 -5.34
CA TYR A 29 15.48 18.95 -5.34
C TYR A 29 16.98 18.75 -5.39
N LYS A 30 17.44 17.63 -4.81
CA LYS A 30 18.83 17.20 -4.79
C LYS A 30 18.93 15.84 -5.48
N HIS A 31 19.65 15.77 -6.60
CA HIS A 31 20.04 14.51 -7.20
C HIS A 31 21.40 14.09 -6.66
N LYS A 32 21.52 12.84 -6.19
CA LYS A 32 22.82 12.23 -5.93
C LYS A 32 23.37 11.71 -7.26
N LYS A 33 24.58 12.13 -7.63
CA LYS A 33 25.36 11.47 -8.68
C LYS A 33 25.81 10.12 -8.15
N VAL A 34 25.59 9.08 -8.93
CA VAL A 34 26.04 7.73 -8.62
C VAL A 34 27.15 7.45 -9.61
N ASP A 35 28.37 7.25 -9.11
CA ASP A 35 29.54 6.94 -9.93
C ASP A 35 29.46 5.47 -10.36
N GLY A 36 28.68 5.22 -11.40
CA GLY A 36 28.43 3.90 -11.98
C GLY A 36 27.60 4.03 -13.25
N SER A 37 27.96 3.25 -14.27
CA SER A 37 27.33 3.24 -15.60
C SER A 37 25.79 3.35 -15.52
N ASN A 38 25.25 4.50 -15.94
CA ASN A 38 23.82 4.75 -16.18
C ASN A 38 22.84 4.63 -15.00
N MET A 39 23.27 4.77 -13.74
CA MET A 39 22.34 4.79 -12.61
C MET A 39 21.87 6.22 -12.31
N ILE A 40 20.93 6.71 -13.12
CA ILE A 40 20.08 7.84 -12.71
C ILE A 40 19.16 7.29 -11.61
N SER A 41 19.04 7.96 -10.47
CA SER A 41 18.01 7.66 -9.47
C SER A 41 16.96 8.75 -9.54
N THR A 42 15.74 8.40 -9.93
CA THR A 42 14.63 9.36 -10.03
C THR A 42 13.56 9.05 -9.00
N ASP A 43 13.19 10.07 -8.22
CA ASP A 43 12.12 9.96 -7.25
C ASP A 43 10.77 9.69 -7.92
N ILE A 44 10.01 8.74 -7.38
CA ILE A 44 8.67 8.42 -7.86
C ILE A 44 7.69 9.58 -7.64
N ARG A 45 7.96 10.43 -6.64
CA ARG A 45 7.13 11.60 -6.29
C ARG A 45 7.04 12.64 -7.41
N HIS A 46 8.07 12.75 -8.24
CA HIS A 46 8.11 13.73 -9.33
C HIS A 46 7.05 13.52 -10.41
N TYR A 47 6.54 12.29 -10.52
CA TYR A 47 5.59 11.89 -11.56
C TYR A 47 4.21 11.56 -11.02
N LEU A 48 3.91 11.84 -9.74
CA LEU A 48 2.60 11.52 -9.15
C LEU A 48 1.44 12.14 -9.94
N ASN A 49 1.56 13.41 -10.35
CA ASN A 49 0.55 14.08 -11.16
C ASN A 49 0.37 13.43 -12.54
N THR A 50 1.47 13.00 -13.18
CA THR A 50 1.40 12.22 -14.43
C THR A 50 0.76 10.85 -14.19
N PHE A 51 1.10 10.16 -13.11
CA PHE A 51 0.56 8.84 -12.81
C PHE A 51 -0.93 8.90 -12.46
N GLU A 52 -1.42 9.95 -11.82
CA GLU A 52 -2.86 10.13 -11.59
C GLU A 52 -3.65 10.18 -12.90
N LYS A 53 -3.13 10.93 -13.88
CA LYS A 53 -3.73 11.01 -15.22
C LYS A 53 -3.54 9.73 -16.02
N LYS A 54 -2.39 9.06 -15.85
CA LYS A 54 -1.98 7.86 -16.61
C LYS A 54 -1.45 6.77 -15.67
N PRO A 55 -2.33 6.07 -14.93
CA PRO A 55 -1.91 5.12 -13.90
C PRO A 55 -1.15 3.92 -14.47
N LYS A 56 -1.44 3.53 -15.72
CA LYS A 56 -0.73 2.44 -16.41
C LYS A 56 0.74 2.76 -16.71
N ALA A 57 1.13 4.04 -16.73
CA ALA A 57 2.52 4.44 -17.03
C ALA A 57 3.50 4.04 -15.90
N ILE A 58 3.01 3.83 -14.69
CA ILE A 58 3.86 3.54 -13.52
C ILE A 58 4.62 2.21 -13.65
N LYS A 59 3.99 1.20 -14.25
CA LYS A 59 4.54 -0.17 -14.41
C LYS A 59 5.91 -0.17 -15.11
N ASN A 60 6.05 0.64 -16.15
CA ASN A 60 7.27 0.71 -16.95
C ASN A 60 8.16 1.91 -16.57
N SER A 61 7.77 2.68 -15.54
CA SER A 61 8.48 3.89 -15.16
C SER A 61 9.87 3.59 -14.62
N PHE A 62 10.83 4.43 -14.99
CA PHE A 62 12.20 4.32 -14.50
C PHE A 62 12.28 4.60 -12.99
N ALA A 63 11.41 5.48 -12.47
CA ALA A 63 11.32 5.77 -11.04
C ALA A 63 10.95 4.52 -10.21
N LEU A 64 10.01 3.70 -10.70
CA LEU A 64 9.68 2.42 -10.03
C LEU A 64 10.82 1.41 -10.15
N LYS A 65 11.48 1.33 -11.32
CA LYS A 65 12.63 0.42 -11.53
C LYS A 65 13.85 0.78 -10.67
N SER A 66 14.01 2.05 -10.32
CA SER A 66 15.11 2.55 -9.49
C SER A 66 15.04 2.02 -8.05
N ILE A 67 13.88 1.57 -7.58
CA ILE A 67 13.65 1.08 -6.21
C ILE A 67 13.13 -0.37 -6.27
N PRO A 68 14.02 -1.39 -6.25
CA PRO A 68 13.66 -2.80 -6.44
C PRO A 68 12.61 -3.32 -5.45
N ARG A 69 12.68 -2.89 -4.18
CA ARG A 69 11.73 -3.28 -3.13
C ARG A 69 10.32 -2.78 -3.45
N LEU A 70 10.19 -1.50 -3.80
CA LEU A 70 8.93 -0.88 -4.18
C LEU A 70 8.34 -1.51 -5.45
N LYS A 71 9.18 -1.81 -6.44
CA LYS A 71 8.78 -2.54 -7.66
C LYS A 71 8.18 -3.90 -7.34
N SER A 72 8.79 -4.64 -6.43
CA SER A 72 8.33 -5.98 -6.04
C SER A 72 6.95 -5.93 -5.40
N ILE A 73 6.73 -4.98 -4.49
CA ILE A 73 5.41 -4.74 -3.87
C ILE A 73 4.36 -4.38 -4.91
N TYR A 74 4.72 -3.51 -5.86
CA TYR A 74 3.82 -3.11 -6.93
C TYR A 74 3.38 -4.30 -7.80
N GLU A 75 4.32 -5.13 -8.25
CA GLU A 75 4.02 -6.29 -9.11
C GLU A 75 3.23 -7.37 -8.37
N LEU A 76 3.46 -7.55 -7.06
CA LEU A 76 2.76 -8.55 -6.25
C LEU A 76 1.31 -8.14 -5.93
N TYR A 77 1.08 -6.88 -5.56
CA TYR A 77 -0.20 -6.46 -4.95
C TYR A 77 -1.00 -5.46 -5.78
N PHE A 78 -0.35 -4.69 -6.66
CA PHE A 78 -0.95 -3.55 -7.34
C PHE A 78 -0.91 -3.64 -8.87
N LYS A 79 -0.46 -4.76 -9.42
CA LYS A 79 -0.40 -5.01 -10.87
C LYS A 79 -1.73 -4.79 -11.57
N SER A 80 -2.83 -5.21 -10.95
CA SER A 80 -4.20 -5.03 -11.47
C SER A 80 -4.83 -3.70 -11.06
N SER A 81 -4.26 -3.00 -10.08
CA SER A 81 -4.85 -1.81 -9.43
C SER A 81 -3.85 -0.66 -9.26
N PRO A 82 -3.24 -0.16 -10.36
CA PRO A 82 -2.21 0.88 -10.29
C PRO A 82 -2.68 2.19 -9.64
N ARG A 83 -3.98 2.54 -9.75
CA ARG A 83 -4.54 3.75 -9.11
C ARG A 83 -4.42 3.72 -7.59
N LYS A 84 -4.76 2.59 -6.95
CA LYS A 84 -4.68 2.44 -5.49
C LYS A 84 -3.26 2.63 -4.99
N PHE A 85 -2.28 2.13 -5.74
CA PHE A 85 -0.87 2.30 -5.41
C PHE A 85 -0.45 3.78 -5.44
N ILE A 86 -0.90 4.53 -6.44
CA ILE A 86 -0.61 5.97 -6.56
C ILE A 86 -1.24 6.74 -5.40
N GLU A 87 -2.48 6.43 -5.04
CA GLU A 87 -3.18 7.02 -3.89
C GLU A 87 -2.43 6.76 -2.57
N LEU A 88 -1.94 5.54 -2.37
CA LEU A 88 -1.13 5.20 -1.19
C LEU A 88 0.18 5.99 -1.15
N ILE A 89 0.91 6.09 -2.27
CA ILE A 89 2.13 6.89 -2.31
C ILE A 89 1.83 8.36 -2.01
N ARG A 90 0.74 8.91 -2.55
CA ARG A 90 0.34 10.29 -2.31
C ARG A 90 -0.04 10.55 -0.85
N LYS A 91 -0.71 9.60 -0.20
CA LYS A 91 -1.04 9.66 1.24
C LYS A 91 0.19 9.78 2.13
N TYR A 92 1.32 9.21 1.71
CA TYR A 92 2.57 9.20 2.49
C TYR A 92 3.70 10.02 1.86
N GLN A 93 3.40 10.94 0.94
CA GLN A 93 4.39 11.68 0.14
C GLN A 93 5.41 12.48 0.97
N ASP A 94 5.01 12.94 2.16
CA ASP A 94 5.80 13.76 3.06
C ASP A 94 6.82 12.95 3.88
N LYS A 95 6.73 11.62 3.84
CA LYS A 95 7.61 10.71 4.57
C LYS A 95 8.81 10.26 3.73
N LYS A 96 9.79 9.63 4.37
CA LYS A 96 10.91 9.01 3.66
C LYS A 96 10.41 7.79 2.88
N ILE A 97 11.09 7.46 1.79
CA ILE A 97 10.69 6.35 0.92
C ILE A 97 10.60 5.01 1.66
N GLU A 98 11.48 4.76 2.63
CA GLU A 98 11.44 3.55 3.46
C GLU A 98 10.18 3.49 4.33
N ASP A 99 9.77 4.61 4.93
CA ASP A 99 8.54 4.69 5.72
C ASP A 99 7.30 4.47 4.84
N ILE A 100 7.33 4.96 3.60
CA ILE A 100 6.26 4.73 2.61
C ILE A 100 6.17 3.24 2.29
N ILE A 101 7.31 2.59 2.01
CA ILE A 101 7.37 1.16 1.72
C ILE A 101 6.79 0.35 2.89
N GLN A 102 7.21 0.65 4.12
CA GLN A 102 6.71 -0.03 5.31
C GLN A 102 5.21 0.19 5.52
N ALA A 103 4.71 1.41 5.28
CA ALA A 103 3.28 1.70 5.38
C ALA A 103 2.47 0.92 4.32
N ILE A 104 2.96 0.84 3.08
CA ILE A 104 2.30 0.06 2.02
C ILE A 104 2.31 -1.43 2.35
N GLU A 105 3.42 -1.97 2.84
CA GLU A 105 3.51 -3.37 3.29
C GLU A 105 2.50 -3.64 4.43
N TYR A 106 2.38 -2.74 5.40
CA TYR A 106 1.41 -2.86 6.48
C TYR A 106 -0.03 -2.87 5.95
N GLU A 107 -0.42 -1.93 5.10
CA GLU A 107 -1.76 -1.86 4.49
C GLU A 107 -2.10 -3.14 3.71
N VAL A 108 -1.13 -3.71 2.99
CA VAL A 108 -1.29 -4.98 2.28
C VAL A 108 -1.49 -6.15 3.25
N ILE A 109 -0.75 -6.19 4.35
CA ILE A 109 -0.90 -7.21 5.41
C ILE A 109 -2.30 -7.09 6.06
N GLN A 110 -2.78 -5.88 6.32
CA GLN A 110 -4.13 -5.64 6.85
C GLN A 110 -5.22 -6.14 5.88
N ALA A 111 -5.06 -5.86 4.59
CA ALA A 111 -5.99 -6.31 3.56
C ALA A 111 -6.05 -7.84 3.44
N LYS A 112 -4.98 -8.55 3.82
CA LYS A 112 -4.90 -10.02 3.81
C LYS A 112 -5.36 -10.68 5.11
N ARG A 113 -5.69 -9.91 6.16
CA ARG A 113 -6.24 -10.49 7.39
C ARG A 113 -7.51 -11.26 7.02
N PRO A 114 -7.56 -12.59 7.29
CA PRO A 114 -8.78 -13.33 7.05
C PRO A 114 -9.86 -12.69 7.91
N THR A 115 -10.93 -12.20 7.28
CA THR A 115 -12.15 -11.89 8.01
C THR A 115 -12.56 -13.18 8.70
N LEU A 116 -12.36 -13.26 10.01
CA LEU A 116 -12.86 -14.36 10.81
C LEU A 116 -14.34 -14.51 10.43
N PRO A 117 -14.80 -15.70 10.00
CA PRO A 117 -16.20 -15.88 9.72
C PRO A 117 -16.95 -15.54 11.01
N ARG A 118 -17.84 -14.53 10.93
CA ARG A 118 -18.70 -14.15 12.05
C ARG A 118 -19.37 -15.41 12.54
N GLN A 119 -19.04 -15.89 13.75
CA GLN A 119 -19.46 -17.17 14.32
C GLN A 119 -20.98 -17.28 14.61
N ALA A 120 -21.82 -16.54 13.87
CA ALA A 120 -23.27 -16.56 13.98
C ALA A 120 -23.83 -17.99 13.86
N ASN A 121 -23.17 -18.87 13.10
CA ASN A 121 -23.63 -20.24 12.90
C ASN A 121 -23.34 -21.16 14.10
N VAL A 122 -22.29 -20.86 14.88
CA VAL A 122 -21.87 -21.70 16.02
C VAL A 122 -22.75 -21.41 17.22
N THR A 123 -22.98 -20.13 17.54
CA THR A 123 -23.84 -19.72 18.66
C THR A 123 -25.28 -20.20 18.46
N THR A 124 -25.84 -20.07 17.25
CA THR A 124 -27.18 -20.58 16.95
C THR A 124 -27.26 -22.11 17.07
N ARG A 125 -26.23 -22.85 16.63
CA ARG A 125 -26.17 -24.31 16.79
C ARG A 125 -26.07 -24.72 18.25
N THR A 126 -25.23 -24.06 19.03
CA THR A 126 -25.09 -24.32 20.47
C THR A 126 -26.41 -24.06 21.20
N LEU A 127 -27.07 -22.93 20.91
CA LEU A 127 -28.38 -22.60 21.50
C LEU A 127 -29.45 -23.64 21.14
N ASN A 128 -29.49 -24.10 19.89
CA ASN A 128 -30.42 -25.15 19.45
C ASN A 128 -30.13 -26.51 20.10
N GLN A 129 -28.85 -26.85 20.33
CA GLN A 129 -28.52 -28.08 21.04
C GLN A 129 -28.94 -27.99 22.52
N LEU A 130 -28.66 -26.88 23.19
CA LEU A 130 -29.04 -26.68 24.59
C LEU A 130 -30.56 -26.76 24.79
N SER A 131 -31.35 -26.17 23.89
CA SER A 131 -32.81 -26.25 23.97
C SER A 131 -33.34 -27.67 23.74
N LEU A 132 -32.69 -28.45 22.85
CA LEU A 132 -33.03 -29.85 22.63
C LEU A 132 -32.76 -30.71 23.88
N TYR A 133 -31.60 -30.54 24.52
CA TYR A 133 -31.26 -31.24 25.77
C TYR A 133 -32.27 -30.93 26.89
N GLN A 134 -32.68 -29.67 27.02
CA GLN A 134 -33.68 -29.25 27.99
C GLN A 134 -35.03 -29.97 27.75
N GLN A 135 -35.47 -30.08 26.50
CA GLN A 135 -36.72 -30.78 26.17
C GLN A 135 -36.66 -32.29 26.42
N LEU A 136 -35.53 -32.93 26.12
CA LEU A 136 -35.32 -34.36 26.34
C LEU A 136 -35.31 -34.70 27.84
N SER A 137 -34.60 -33.91 28.65
CA SER A 137 -34.57 -34.08 30.12
C SER A 137 -35.97 -33.97 30.73
N LEU A 138 -36.80 -33.04 30.25
CA LEU A 138 -38.19 -32.88 30.70
C LEU A 138 -39.13 -33.99 30.21
N LYS A 139 -38.76 -34.76 29.19
CA LYS A 139 -39.52 -35.94 28.73
C LYS A 139 -39.16 -37.19 29.51
N GLU A 140 -37.88 -37.41 29.81
CA GLU A 140 -37.41 -38.55 30.62
C GLU A 140 -37.95 -38.48 32.05
N GLY A 141 -38.00 -37.31 32.66
CA GLY A 141 -38.59 -37.13 34.00
C GLY A 141 -40.10 -37.40 34.09
N ARG A 142 -40.81 -37.54 32.95
CA ARG A 142 -42.25 -37.84 32.89
C ARG A 142 -42.57 -39.31 32.61
N GLN A 143 -41.57 -40.12 32.24
CA GLN A 143 -41.75 -41.54 31.93
C GLN A 143 -41.41 -42.47 33.11
N THR A 144 -40.89 -41.95 34.23
CA THR A 144 -40.37 -42.75 35.35
C THR A 144 -41.36 -43.04 36.48
N TRP A 145 -42.67 -42.83 36.29
CA TRP A 145 -43.71 -43.07 37.32
C TRP A 145 -44.93 -43.84 36.82
N ILE A 146 -44.75 -44.82 35.93
CA ILE A 146 -45.79 -45.81 35.62
C ILE A 146 -45.15 -47.20 35.71
N GLN A 147 -45.14 -47.75 36.92
CA GLN A 147 -45.12 -49.20 37.19
C GLN A 147 -46.30 -49.54 38.09
#